data_AF-A0A455T5E3-F1
#
_entry.id   AF-A0A455T5E3-F1
#
_cell.length_a   1.000
_cell.length_b   1.000
_cell.length_c   1.000
_cell.angle_alpha   90.00
_cell.angle_beta   90.00
_cell.angle_gamma   90.00
#
_symmetry.space_group_name_H-M   'P 1'
#
loop_
_entity.id
_entity.type
_entity.pdbx_description
1 polymer ?
#
loop_
_entity_poly.entity_id
_entity_poly.type
_entity_poly.pdbx_seq_one_letter_code
_entity_poly.pdbx_strand_id
1 'polypeptide(L)'
;MSSQGDLIGGRTHQMDATAQRFLSELASFEDASKRITAAVADLEADWFGRGSAAYQSAMNTWNTHLMAVLNDLHRLTEGLQGSSQALSELDQLMASKFSGYE
;
A
#
# COMPACT_ATOMS: atom_id res chain seq x y z
N MET A 1 17.84 9.63 -30.83
CA MET A 1 16.68 8.82 -30.41
C MET A 1 16.66 8.68 -28.87
N SER A 2 16.77 9.78 -28.12
CA SER A 2 16.85 9.75 -26.64
C SER A 2 15.50 9.73 -25.91
N SER A 3 14.39 10.04 -26.58
CA SER A 3 13.15 10.35 -25.87
C SER A 3 12.39 9.13 -25.32
N GLN A 4 12.64 7.90 -25.79
CA GLN A 4 11.93 6.71 -25.29
C GLN A 4 12.51 6.20 -23.97
N GLY A 5 13.84 6.16 -23.81
CA GLY A 5 14.48 5.81 -22.54
C GLY A 5 14.18 6.83 -21.44
N ASP A 6 14.19 8.12 -21.76
CA ASP A 6 13.82 9.19 -20.82
C ASP A 6 12.35 9.07 -20.34
N LEU A 7 11.44 8.64 -21.21
CA LEU A 7 10.02 8.43 -20.87
C LEU A 7 9.80 7.19 -19.98
N ILE A 8 10.56 6.11 -20.20
CA ILE A 8 10.46 4.90 -19.39
C ILE A 8 11.07 5.15 -18.01
N GLY A 9 12.30 5.67 -17.94
CA GLY A 9 12.96 6.02 -16.67
C GLY A 9 12.14 7.01 -15.84
N GLY A 10 11.55 8.04 -16.47
CA GLY A 10 10.66 8.99 -15.79
C GLY A 10 9.39 8.35 -15.22
N ARG A 11 8.80 7.37 -15.92
CA ARG A 11 7.62 6.63 -15.44
C ARG A 11 7.95 5.69 -14.30
N THR A 12 9.06 4.95 -14.38
CA THR A 12 9.56 4.08 -13.31
C THR A 12 9.76 4.87 -12.02
N HIS A 13 10.41 6.04 -12.09
CA HIS A 13 10.57 6.93 -10.93
C HIS A 13 9.24 7.40 -10.32
N GLN A 14 8.24 7.74 -11.13
CA GLN A 14 6.93 8.15 -10.63
C GLN A 14 6.17 6.98 -9.96
N MET A 15 6.30 5.77 -10.50
CA MET A 15 5.68 4.57 -9.95
C MET A 15 6.32 4.19 -8.61
N ASP A 16 7.65 4.22 -8.52
CA ASP A 16 8.36 3.97 -7.26
C ASP A 16 8.03 5.01 -6.19
N ALA A 17 8.02 6.30 -6.56
CA ALA A 17 7.66 7.37 -5.64
C ALA A 17 6.20 7.24 -5.16
N THR A 18 5.30 6.81 -6.03
CA THR A 18 3.90 6.56 -5.67
C THR A 18 3.78 5.35 -4.73
N ALA A 19 4.49 4.26 -5.01
CA ALA A 19 4.52 3.09 -4.14
C ALA A 19 5.07 3.43 -2.75
N GLN A 20 6.15 4.22 -2.65
CA GLN A 20 6.70 4.68 -1.38
C GLN A 20 5.71 5.55 -0.59
N ARG A 21 4.99 6.46 -1.28
CA ARG A 21 3.91 7.23 -0.63
C ARG A 21 2.81 6.32 -0.12
N PHE A 22 2.39 5.34 -0.89
CA PHE A 22 1.37 4.38 -0.46
C PHE A 22 1.81 3.58 0.77
N LEU A 23 3.06 3.13 0.84
CA LEU A 23 3.61 2.49 2.04
C LEU A 23 3.56 3.40 3.27
N SER A 24 3.90 4.68 3.11
CA SER A 24 3.86 5.65 4.21
C SER A 24 2.42 5.92 4.69
N GLU A 25 1.49 6.08 3.76
CA GLU A 25 0.06 6.27 4.08
C GLU A 25 -0.53 5.02 4.73
N LEU A 26 -0.13 3.83 4.27
CA LEU A 26 -0.54 2.56 4.84
C LEU A 26 -0.09 2.41 6.29
N ALA A 27 1.18 2.70 6.59
CA ALA A 27 1.70 2.70 7.96
C ALA A 27 0.94 3.69 8.85
N SER A 28 0.64 4.88 8.33
CA SER A 28 -0.14 5.90 9.06
C SER A 28 -1.57 5.43 9.34
N PHE A 29 -2.19 4.75 8.38
CA PHE A 29 -3.53 4.18 8.54
C PHE A 29 -3.56 3.02 9.54
N GLU A 30 -2.55 2.13 9.54
CA GLU A 30 -2.41 1.07 10.54
C GLU A 30 -2.32 1.65 11.95
N ASP A 31 -1.50 2.67 12.16
CA ASP A 31 -1.35 3.32 13.46
C ASP A 31 -2.62 4.04 13.90
N ALA A 32 -3.31 4.74 12.99
CA ALA A 32 -4.61 5.34 13.28
C ALA A 32 -5.63 4.29 13.71
N SER A 33 -5.64 3.15 13.05
CA SER A 33 -6.55 2.05 13.34
C SER A 33 -6.29 1.42 14.70
N LYS A 34 -5.01 1.21 15.06
CA LYS A 34 -4.61 0.74 16.39
C LYS A 34 -5.06 1.70 17.49
N ARG A 35 -4.91 3.02 17.27
CA ARG A 35 -5.38 4.04 18.23
C ARG A 35 -6.89 4.03 18.41
N ILE A 36 -7.66 3.88 17.32
CA ILE A 36 -9.13 3.76 17.38
C ILE A 36 -9.50 2.51 18.19
N THR A 37 -8.93 1.35 17.86
CA THR A 37 -9.21 0.09 18.57
C THR A 37 -8.83 0.16 20.06
N ALA A 38 -7.73 0.83 20.40
CA ALA A 38 -7.34 1.05 21.80
C ALA A 38 -8.34 1.95 22.55
N ALA A 39 -8.69 3.12 21.99
CA ALA A 39 -9.66 4.02 22.61
C ALA A 39 -11.04 3.36 22.80
N VAL A 40 -11.41 2.50 21.86
CA VAL A 40 -12.62 1.68 21.91
C VAL A 40 -12.56 0.67 23.05
N ALA A 41 -11.44 -0.03 23.22
CA ALA A 41 -11.24 -1.01 24.29
C ALA A 41 -11.22 -0.35 25.68
N ASP A 42 -10.60 0.83 25.79
CA ASP A 42 -10.60 1.63 27.02
C ASP A 42 -12.02 2.04 27.41
N LEU A 43 -12.84 2.49 26.44
CA LEU A 43 -14.25 2.82 26.67
C LEU A 43 -15.07 1.60 27.09
N GLU A 44 -14.78 0.43 26.53
CA GLU A 44 -15.46 -0.82 26.88
C GLU A 44 -15.14 -1.27 28.31
N ALA A 45 -13.92 -1.06 28.79
CA ALA A 45 -13.51 -1.42 30.14
C ALA A 45 -14.36 -0.74 31.23
N ASP A 46 -14.92 0.43 30.93
CA ASP A 46 -15.79 1.21 31.83
C ASP A 46 -17.28 0.87 31.69
N TRP A 47 -17.69 0.02 30.73
CA TRP A 47 -19.09 -0.32 30.54
C TRP A 47 -19.62 -1.35 31.54
N PHE A 48 -20.66 -0.95 32.27
CA PHE A 48 -21.52 -1.86 33.03
C PHE A 48 -22.79 -2.22 32.24
N GLY A 49 -23.01 -3.50 31.97
CA GLY A 49 -24.27 -4.03 31.43
C GLY A 49 -24.19 -4.68 30.04
N ARG A 50 -25.35 -4.99 29.44
CA ARG A 50 -25.46 -5.78 28.19
C ARG A 50 -25.09 -5.03 26.90
N GLY A 51 -24.71 -3.76 26.97
CA GLY A 51 -24.35 -2.93 25.81
C GLY A 51 -23.04 -3.35 25.13
N SER A 52 -22.13 -4.01 25.85
CA SER A 52 -20.80 -4.36 25.32
C SER A 52 -20.86 -5.38 24.18
N ALA A 53 -21.82 -6.32 24.18
CA ALA A 53 -21.87 -7.38 23.18
C ALA A 53 -22.18 -6.87 21.75
N ALA A 54 -23.12 -5.93 21.62
CA ALA A 54 -23.45 -5.33 20.32
C ALA A 54 -22.26 -4.53 19.76
N TYR A 55 -21.52 -3.86 20.65
CA TYR A 55 -20.34 -3.11 20.30
C TYR A 55 -19.14 -3.99 19.95
N GLN A 56 -18.87 -5.04 20.73
CA GLN A 56 -17.87 -6.06 20.40
C GLN A 56 -18.12 -6.64 19.00
N SER A 57 -19.39 -6.90 18.66
CA SER A 57 -19.78 -7.35 17.31
C SER A 57 -19.42 -6.29 16.25
N ALA A 58 -19.76 -5.03 16.47
CA ALA A 58 -19.40 -3.93 15.57
C ALA A 58 -17.88 -3.79 15.41
N MET A 59 -17.11 -3.96 16.49
CA MET A 59 -15.65 -3.91 16.45
C MET A 59 -15.01 -5.09 15.72
N ASN A 60 -15.59 -6.29 15.83
CA ASN A 60 -15.15 -7.43 15.04
C ASN A 60 -15.38 -7.20 13.55
N THR A 61 -16.53 -6.64 13.17
CA THR A 61 -16.82 -6.25 11.78
C THR A 61 -15.86 -5.15 11.31
N TRP A 62 -15.63 -4.12 12.12
CA TRP A 62 -14.66 -3.06 11.85
C TRP A 62 -13.27 -3.63 11.58
N ASN A 63 -12.73 -4.44 12.49
CA ASN A 63 -11.40 -5.05 12.36
C ASN A 63 -11.30 -5.92 11.10
N THR A 64 -12.35 -6.65 10.75
CA THR A 64 -12.40 -7.48 9.54
C THR A 64 -12.28 -6.62 8.28
N HIS A 65 -13.08 -5.56 8.17
CA HIS A 65 -13.02 -4.66 7.02
C HIS A 65 -11.70 -3.88 6.96
N LEU A 66 -11.17 -3.50 8.13
CA LEU A 66 -9.89 -2.84 8.22
C LEU A 66 -8.76 -3.71 7.65
N MET A 67 -8.70 -4.99 8.05
CA MET A 67 -7.72 -5.94 7.52
C MET A 67 -7.86 -6.13 6.00
N ALA A 68 -9.09 -6.13 5.47
CA ALA A 68 -9.31 -6.22 4.04
C ALA A 68 -8.73 -4.99 3.31
N VAL A 69 -8.98 -3.78 3.80
CA VAL A 69 -8.43 -2.54 3.25
C VAL A 69 -6.90 -2.55 3.31
N LEU A 70 -6.31 -2.97 4.42
CA LEU A 70 -4.86 -3.06 4.57
C LEU A 70 -4.23 -4.03 3.56
N ASN A 71 -4.86 -5.19 3.35
CA ASN A 71 -4.40 -6.18 2.38
C ASN A 71 -4.51 -5.64 0.93
N ASP A 72 -5.62 -4.98 0.59
CA ASP A 72 -5.80 -4.40 -0.74
C ASP A 72 -4.77 -3.29 -1.02
N LEU A 73 -4.47 -2.45 -0.02
CA LEU A 73 -3.44 -1.41 -0.14
C LEU A 73 -2.03 -1.99 -0.28
N HIS A 74 -1.70 -3.07 0.44
CA HIS A 74 -0.45 -3.79 0.24
C HIS A 74 -0.34 -4.34 -1.18
N ARG A 75 -1.38 -5.01 -1.69
CA ARG A 75 -1.40 -5.56 -3.06
C ARG A 75 -1.25 -4.49 -4.13
N LEU A 76 -1.89 -3.34 -3.97
CA LEU A 76 -1.73 -2.21 -4.89
C LEU A 76 -0.28 -1.71 -4.90
N THR A 77 0.34 -1.63 -3.73
CA THR A 77 1.74 -1.22 -3.60
C THR A 77 2.69 -2.22 -4.27
N GLU A 78 2.53 -3.52 -4.00
CA GLU A 78 3.30 -4.58 -4.64
C GLU A 78 3.12 -4.56 -6.16
N GLY A 79 1.90 -4.34 -6.65
CA GLY A 79 1.60 -4.20 -8.08
C GLY A 79 2.31 -3.01 -8.73
N LEU A 80 2.40 -1.87 -8.04
CA LEU A 80 3.14 -0.69 -8.52
C LEU A 80 4.65 -0.97 -8.59
N GLN A 81 5.22 -1.59 -7.55
CA GLN A 81 6.65 -1.93 -7.52
C GLN A 81 7.01 -2.97 -8.59
N GLY A 82 6.20 -4.03 -8.74
CA GLY A 82 6.41 -5.05 -9.77
C GLY A 82 6.31 -4.46 -11.19
N SER A 83 5.37 -3.54 -11.41
CA SER A 83 5.25 -2.85 -12.70
C SER A 83 6.43 -1.92 -12.99
N SER A 84 6.94 -1.23 -11.96
CA SER A 84 8.14 -0.40 -12.04
C SER A 84 9.37 -1.24 -12.42
N GLN A 85 9.57 -2.37 -11.75
CA GLN A 85 10.66 -3.30 -12.04
C GLN A 85 10.57 -3.86 -13.47
N ALA A 86 9.39 -4.29 -13.92
CA ALA A 86 9.19 -4.79 -15.28
C ALA A 86 9.53 -3.74 -16.35
N LEU A 87 9.21 -2.46 -16.10
CA LEU A 87 9.58 -1.36 -16.99
C LEU A 87 11.10 -1.11 -17.00
N SER A 88 11.76 -1.19 -15.85
CA SER A 88 13.23 -1.07 -15.77
C SER A 88 13.94 -2.22 -16.51
N GLU A 89 13.44 -3.45 -16.39
CA GLU A 89 13.98 -4.61 -17.11
C GLU A 89 13.80 -4.49 -18.63
N LEU A 90 12.64 -3.99 -19.07
CA LEU A 90 12.38 -3.71 -20.48
C LEU A 90 13.36 -2.66 -21.04
N ASP A 91 13.62 -1.59 -20.28
CA ASP A 91 14.55 -0.53 -20.68
C ASP A 91 15.98 -1.07 -20.83
N GLN A 92 16.45 -1.88 -19.88
CA GLN A 92 17.77 -2.54 -19.94
C GLN A 92 17.87 -3.52 -21.12
N LEU A 93 16.80 -4.29 -21.40
CA LEU A 93 16.75 -5.17 -22.56
C LEU A 93 16.83 -4.38 -23.86
N MET A 94 16.12 -3.26 -23.97
CA MET A 94 16.18 -2.41 -25.16
C MET A 94 17.57 -1.79 -25.32
N ALA A 95 18.14 -1.24 -24.25
CA ALA A 95 19.49 -0.64 -24.26
C ALA A 95 20.57 -1.66 -24.69
N SER A 96 20.53 -2.88 -24.15
CA SER A 96 21.50 -3.94 -24.49
C SER A 96 21.38 -4.42 -25.94
N LYS A 97 20.16 -4.46 -26.50
CA LYS A 97 19.97 -4.77 -27.93
C LYS A 97 20.52 -3.68 -28.85
N PHE A 98 20.48 -2.41 -28.45
CA PHE A 98 21.03 -1.31 -29.24
C PHE A 98 22.56 -1.21 -29.14
N SER A 99 23.15 -1.50 -27.97
CA SER A 99 24.61 -1.49 -27.77
C SER A 99 25.35 -2.61 -28.51
N GLY A 100 24.67 -3.68 -28.93
CA GLY A 100 25.29 -4.81 -29.66
C GLY A 100 25.38 -4.61 -31.18
N TYR A 101 24.95 -3.46 -31.71
CA TYR A 101 25.01 -3.12 -33.14
C TYR A 101 26.09 -2.08 -33.49
N GLU A 102 26.97 -1.71 -32.55
CA GLU A 102 28.22 -0.97 -32.80
C GLU A 102 29.41 -1.94 -32.90
#